data_AF-A0A3D3T960-F1
#
_entry.id   AF-A0A3D3T960-F1
#
_cell.length_a   1.000
_cell.length_b   1.000
_cell.length_c   1.000
_cell.angle_alpha   90.00
_cell.angle_beta   90.00
_cell.angle_gamma   90.00
#
_symmetry.space_group_name_H-M   'P 1'
#
loop_
_entity.id
_entity.type
_entity.pdbx_description
1 polymer ?
#
loop_
_entity_poly.entity_id
_entity_poly.type
_entity_poly.pdbx_seq_one_letter_code
_entity_poly.pdbx_strand_id
1 'polypeptide(L)'
;RPKPLALYLFTRSRAVEEGVTRRVSYGGGCINDTIVHLASHHLPFGGVGESGMGSYHGKASFDTFTHYKSILKRGTWLDIPLRYRPYTTKALAQLKRIIK
;
A
#
# COMPACT_ATOMS: atom_id res chain seq x y z
N ARG A 1 10.77 16.50 14.33
CA ARG A 1 10.88 17.17 13.02
C ARG A 1 9.85 16.53 12.09
N PRO A 2 9.23 17.29 11.17
CA PRO A 2 8.31 16.73 10.19
C PRO A 2 9.00 15.70 9.31
N LYS A 3 8.24 14.75 8.75
CA LYS A 3 8.78 13.70 7.88
C LYS A 3 9.29 14.31 6.57
N PRO A 4 10.57 14.10 6.20
CA PRO A 4 11.13 14.71 5.00
C PRO A 4 10.74 13.95 3.73
N LEU A 5 10.78 14.66 2.60
CA LEU A 5 10.55 14.07 1.28
C LEU A 5 11.67 13.09 0.89
N ALA A 6 12.92 13.46 1.18
CA ALA A 6 14.08 12.64 0.86
C ALA A 6 15.01 12.44 2.07
N LEU A 7 15.62 11.26 2.18
CA LEU A 7 16.71 10.95 3.09
C LEU A 7 17.94 10.45 2.32
N TYR A 8 19.11 11.04 2.58
CA TYR A 8 20.38 10.62 2.00
C TYR A 8 21.31 10.16 3.12
N LEU A 9 21.84 8.95 3.01
CA LEU A 9 22.72 8.37 4.02
C LEU A 9 24.03 7.90 3.37
N PHE A 10 25.15 8.46 3.80
CA PHE A 10 26.47 8.04 3.38
C PHE A 10 27.11 7.18 4.46
N THR A 11 27.29 5.89 4.20
CA THR A 11 27.85 4.94 5.16
C THR A 11 28.43 3.72 4.45
N ARG A 12 29.46 3.12 5.06
CA ARG A 12 29.94 1.77 4.73
C ARG A 12 29.47 0.71 5.73
N SER A 13 28.88 1.13 6.85
CA SER A 13 28.38 0.24 7.89
C SER A 13 26.95 -0.17 7.60
N ARG A 14 26.75 -1.46 7.35
CA ARG A 14 25.42 -2.06 7.15
C ARG A 14 24.52 -1.91 8.38
N ALA A 15 25.09 -1.97 9.59
CA ALA A 15 24.33 -1.77 10.82
C ALA A 15 23.76 -0.35 10.93
N VAL A 16 24.51 0.66 10.46
CA VAL A 16 24.04 2.04 10.40
C VAL A 16 22.96 2.21 9.33
N GLU A 17 23.17 1.64 8.14
CA GLU A 17 22.18 1.64 7.06
C GLU A 17 20.84 1.05 7.49
N GLU A 18 20.84 -0.18 8.00
CA GLU A 18 19.64 -0.86 8.51
C GLU A 18 19.01 -0.11 9.68
N GLY A 19 19.86 0.42 10.57
CA GLY A 19 19.41 1.18 11.72
C GLY A 19 18.67 2.47 11.34
N VAL A 20 19.15 3.21 10.34
CA VAL A 20 18.53 4.47 9.89
C VAL A 20 17.28 4.17 9.07
N THR A 21 17.39 3.28 8.07
CA THR A 21 16.30 2.95 7.15
C THR A 21 15.07 2.37 7.85
N ARG A 22 15.25 1.63 8.97
CA ARG A 22 14.14 1.07 9.75
C ARG A 22 13.50 2.05 10.74
N ARG A 23 14.23 3.07 11.19
CA ARG A 23 13.78 3.95 12.29
C ARG A 23 13.28 5.31 11.81
N VAL A 24 13.73 5.77 10.66
CA VAL A 24 13.35 7.08 10.12
C VAL A 24 12.29 6.90 9.03
N SER A 25 11.19 7.64 9.13
CA SER A 25 10.14 7.68 8.09
C SER A 25 10.41 8.86 7.16
N TYR A 26 10.46 8.60 5.85
CA TYR A 26 10.75 9.55 4.78
C TYR A 26 10.09 9.06 3.48
N GLY A 27 9.97 9.95 2.47
CA GLY A 27 9.32 9.62 1.18
C GLY A 27 10.17 8.69 0.31
N GLY A 28 11.36 9.15 -0.08
CA GLY A 28 12.34 8.41 -0.87
C GLY A 28 13.77 8.69 -0.42
N GLY A 29 14.76 8.03 -1.00
CA GLY A 29 16.13 8.25 -0.57
C GLY A 29 17.17 7.44 -1.30
N CYS A 30 18.42 7.69 -0.96
CA CYS A 30 19.57 6.96 -1.50
C CYS A 30 20.57 6.67 -0.38
N ILE A 31 21.26 5.53 -0.52
CA ILE A 31 22.46 5.22 0.27
C ILE A 31 23.67 5.48 -0.62
N ASN A 32 24.63 6.26 -0.12
CA ASN A 32 25.85 6.66 -0.82
C ASN A 32 25.64 7.41 -2.15
N ASP A 33 24.48 8.05 -2.32
CA ASP A 33 24.17 8.90 -3.46
C ASP A 33 23.10 9.94 -3.07
N THR A 34 22.76 10.85 -3.98
CA THR A 34 21.67 11.81 -3.83
C THR A 34 20.89 11.93 -5.14
N ILE A 35 19.59 12.25 -5.07
CA ILE A 35 18.73 12.58 -6.24
C ILE A 35 18.50 11.44 -7.24
N VAL A 36 19.44 10.52 -7.46
CA VAL A 36 19.39 9.50 -8.52
C VAL A 36 18.18 8.55 -8.41
N HIS A 37 17.61 8.37 -7.21
CA HIS A 37 16.35 7.63 -7.06
C HIS A 37 15.17 8.22 -7.85
N LEU A 38 15.21 9.49 -8.25
CA LEU A 38 14.22 10.12 -9.12
C LEU A 38 14.40 9.75 -10.61
N ALA A 39 15.60 9.30 -11.02
CA ALA A 39 15.87 8.97 -12.42
C ALA A 39 15.25 7.63 -12.85
N SER A 40 14.97 6.74 -11.90
CA SER A 40 14.41 5.42 -12.19
C SER A 40 12.88 5.47 -12.26
N HIS A 41 12.33 5.22 -13.45
CA HIS A 41 10.88 5.08 -13.65
C HIS A 41 10.24 3.91 -12.89
N HIS A 42 11.05 3.00 -12.33
CA HIS A 42 10.59 1.88 -11.50
C HIS A 42 10.41 2.24 -10.02
N LEU A 43 11.00 3.35 -9.57
CA LEU A 43 10.87 3.82 -8.20
C LEU A 43 9.76 4.88 -8.13
N PRO A 44 8.69 4.63 -7.35
CA PRO A 44 7.68 5.65 -7.14
C PRO A 44 8.26 6.81 -6.33
N PHE A 45 7.98 8.03 -6.77
CA PHE A 45 8.37 9.25 -6.07
C PHE A 45 7.15 9.87 -5.40
N GLY A 46 7.24 10.12 -4.09
CA GLY A 46 6.15 10.60 -3.28
C GLY A 46 6.58 10.95 -1.86
N GLY A 47 5.78 11.78 -1.20
CA GLY A 47 6.00 12.18 0.19
C GLY A 47 5.23 11.30 1.18
N VAL A 48 5.52 11.50 2.46
CA VAL A 48 4.78 10.90 3.58
C VAL A 48 4.59 11.92 4.69
N GLY A 49 3.36 12.01 5.21
CA GLY A 49 3.02 12.97 6.27
C GLY A 49 3.14 14.40 5.77
N GLU A 50 3.94 15.21 6.44
CA GLU A 50 4.10 16.64 6.14
C GLU A 50 4.83 16.91 4.82
N SER A 51 5.56 15.92 4.28
CA SER A 51 6.19 16.02 2.96
C SER A 51 5.26 15.70 1.79
N GLY A 52 4.05 15.19 2.05
CA GLY A 52 3.05 14.89 1.03
C GLY A 52 2.37 13.53 1.22
N MET A 53 1.55 13.17 0.23
CA MET A 53 0.85 11.88 0.15
C MET A 53 0.80 11.37 -1.29
N GLY A 54 0.58 10.07 -1.43
CA GLY A 54 0.57 9.41 -2.74
C GLY A 54 1.97 9.36 -3.35
N SER A 55 2.04 8.78 -4.55
CA SER A 55 3.28 8.71 -5.30
C SER A 55 2.97 8.64 -6.79
N TYR A 56 3.92 9.03 -7.62
CA TYR A 56 3.84 8.88 -9.07
C TYR A 56 5.17 8.36 -9.59
N HIS A 57 5.37 8.40 -10.90
CA HIS A 57 6.49 7.90 -11.69
C HIS A 57 6.26 6.50 -12.29
N GLY A 58 6.53 6.36 -13.59
CA GLY A 58 6.27 5.13 -14.35
C GLY A 58 4.86 4.58 -14.15
N LYS A 59 4.77 3.30 -13.74
CA LYS A 59 3.50 2.63 -13.44
C LYS A 59 2.74 3.32 -12.31
N ALA A 60 3.41 3.87 -11.29
CA ALA A 60 2.75 4.54 -10.18
C ALA A 60 1.99 5.79 -10.66
N SER A 61 2.47 6.50 -11.68
CA SER A 61 1.68 7.59 -12.30
C SER A 61 0.38 7.07 -12.92
N PHE A 62 0.46 5.99 -13.71
CA PHE A 62 -0.73 5.38 -14.31
C PHE A 62 -1.73 4.97 -13.24
N ASP A 63 -1.26 4.27 -12.20
CA ASP A 63 -2.08 3.81 -11.09
C ASP A 63 -2.71 5.00 -10.34
N THR A 64 -1.97 6.09 -10.11
CA THR A 64 -2.46 7.29 -9.41
C THR A 64 -3.54 8.04 -10.17
N PHE A 65 -3.48 8.07 -11.50
CA PHE A 65 -4.49 8.71 -12.34
C PHE A 65 -5.55 7.74 -12.88
N THR A 66 -5.55 6.49 -12.41
CA THR A 66 -6.52 5.46 -12.81
C THR A 66 -7.54 5.20 -11.72
N HIS A 67 -8.81 5.24 -12.08
CA HIS A 67 -9.89 4.77 -11.21
C HIS A 67 -10.03 3.23 -11.30
N TYR A 68 -9.72 2.54 -10.20
CA TYR A 68 -9.85 1.09 -10.11
C TYR A 68 -11.31 0.65 -9.92
N LYS A 69 -11.93 0.22 -11.01
CA LYS A 69 -13.32 -0.25 -11.01
C LYS A 69 -13.41 -1.72 -10.63
N SER A 70 -13.98 -2.01 -9.46
CA SER A 70 -14.27 -3.37 -9.00
C SER A 70 -15.57 -3.90 -9.61
N ILE A 71 -15.53 -5.07 -10.26
CA ILE A 71 -16.70 -5.71 -10.88
C ILE A 71 -16.77 -7.18 -10.43
N LEU A 72 -17.89 -7.59 -9.83
CA LEU A 72 -18.18 -8.98 -9.50
C LEU A 72 -19.15 -9.57 -10.53
N LYS A 73 -18.74 -10.65 -11.20
CA LYS A 73 -19.62 -11.46 -12.06
C LYS A 73 -19.93 -12.78 -11.36
N ARG A 74 -21.19 -12.98 -10.96
CA ARG A 74 -21.65 -14.24 -10.36
C ARG A 74 -22.39 -15.11 -11.38
N GLY A 75 -22.27 -16.43 -11.23
CA GLY A 75 -23.15 -17.36 -11.92
C GLY A 75 -24.57 -17.34 -11.31
N THR A 76 -25.58 -17.68 -12.10
CA THR A 76 -26.98 -17.78 -11.67
C THR A 76 -27.33 -19.13 -11.03
N TRP A 77 -26.44 -20.11 -11.13
CA TRP A 77 -26.67 -21.50 -10.72
C TRP A 77 -26.35 -21.77 -9.24
N LEU A 78 -25.45 -20.99 -8.63
CA LEU A 78 -25.10 -21.12 -7.21
C LEU A 78 -25.61 -19.94 -6.41
N ASP A 79 -26.80 -20.13 -5.86
CA ASP A 79 -27.36 -19.24 -4.85
C ASP A 79 -27.14 -19.82 -3.44
N ILE A 80 -26.80 -18.95 -2.49
CA ILE A 80 -26.53 -19.30 -1.09
C ILE A 80 -27.80 -18.89 -0.35
N PRO A 81 -28.69 -19.83 0.03
CA PRO A 81 -30.00 -19.50 0.61
C PRO A 81 -29.90 -18.73 1.93
N LEU A 82 -28.77 -18.87 2.63
CA LEU A 82 -28.44 -18.14 3.86
C LEU A 82 -28.51 -16.61 3.72
N ARG A 83 -28.44 -16.08 2.50
CA ARG A 83 -28.55 -14.65 2.22
C ARG A 83 -29.99 -14.11 2.25
N TYR A 84 -30.99 -15.00 2.21
CA TYR A 84 -32.41 -14.64 2.11
C TYR A 84 -33.16 -14.93 3.42
N ARG A 85 -34.27 -14.20 3.62
CA ARG A 85 -35.17 -14.41 4.76
C ARG A 85 -36.05 -15.66 4.57
N PRO A 86 -36.56 -16.27 5.67
CA PRO A 86 -36.32 -15.91 7.08
C PRO A 86 -35.01 -16.50 7.64
N TYR A 87 -34.28 -15.70 8.41
CA TYR A 87 -33.03 -16.13 9.02
C TYR A 87 -33.29 -17.01 10.24
N THR A 88 -32.98 -18.30 10.14
CA THR A 88 -33.09 -19.22 11.29
C THR A 88 -31.90 -19.05 12.24
N THR A 89 -32.09 -19.34 13.52
CA THR A 89 -31.02 -19.28 14.55
C THR A 89 -29.82 -20.17 14.19
N LYS A 90 -30.06 -21.34 13.59
CA LYS A 90 -29.02 -22.24 13.08
C LYS A 90 -28.25 -21.63 11.91
N ALA A 91 -28.95 -21.04 10.94
CA ALA A 91 -28.36 -20.38 9.78
C ALA A 91 -27.47 -19.19 10.22
N LEU A 92 -27.96 -18.37 11.16
CA LEU A 92 -27.18 -17.26 11.74
C LEU A 92 -25.96 -17.74 12.54
N ALA A 93 -26.08 -18.85 13.28
CA ALA A 93 -24.95 -19.43 14.00
C ALA A 93 -23.87 -19.96 13.03
N GLN A 94 -24.28 -20.59 11.93
CA GLN A 94 -23.37 -21.05 10.87
C GLN A 94 -22.67 -19.87 10.18
N LEU A 95 -23.42 -18.80 9.85
CA LEU A 95 -22.85 -17.58 9.26
C LEU A 95 -21.78 -16.95 10.16
N LYS A 96 -22.08 -16.81 11.46
CA LYS A 96 -21.14 -16.26 12.45
C LYS A 96 -19.86 -17.08 12.57
N ARG A 97 -19.92 -18.40 12.32
CA ARG A 97 -18.75 -19.28 12.33
C ARG A 97 -17.92 -19.20 11.05
N ILE A 98 -18.49 -18.69 9.95
CA ILE A 98 -17.79 -18.53 8.66
C ILE A 98 -17.16 -17.14 8.54
N ILE A 99 -17.82 -16.11 9.10
CA ILE A 99 -17.33 -14.71 9.06
C ILE A 99 -16.29 -14.43 10.14
N LYS A 100 -16.30 -15.18 11.24
CA LYS A 100 -15.29 -15.09 12.31
C LYS A 100 -14.13 -16.02 12.02
#